data_AF-A0A1H1NL58-F1
#
_entry.id   AF-A0A1H1NL58-F1
#
_cell.length_a   1.000
_cell.length_b   1.000
_cell.length_c   1.000
_cell.angle_alpha   90.00
_cell.angle_beta   90.00
_cell.angle_gamma   90.00
#
_symmetry.space_group_name_H-M   'P 1'
#
loop_
_entity.id
_entity.type
_entity.pdbx_description
1 polymer ?
#
loop_
_entity_poly.entity_id
_entity_poly.type
_entity_poly.pdbx_seq_one_letter_code
_entity_poly.pdbx_strand_id
1 'polypeptide(L)'
;MVDPKGDWHLEADGPGRWKLYPVHIPKPFVCSPTELQPGQPGGSDWAIFNKYEAQPLRFTMRVRPVYGNEDASVKRPTFYTDGSYMTFDTEITANEYLVCDGDRTGHVYDINWNLLRTVEATADAPTVRHGGQNLSFSCRFEGDPKPEVNVKVFLRGTPETAGRGEE
;
A
#
# COMPACT_ATOMS: atom_id res chain seq x y z
N MET A 1 0.20 17.78 -27.52
CA MET A 1 0.17 17.30 -26.13
C MET A 1 -0.06 15.81 -26.21
N VAL A 2 0.93 14.98 -25.87
CA VAL A 2 0.77 13.52 -25.93
C VAL A 2 0.08 13.10 -24.65
N ASP A 3 -1.02 12.36 -24.78
CA ASP A 3 -1.75 11.81 -23.65
C ASP A 3 -0.83 10.82 -22.92
N PRO A 4 -0.54 11.00 -21.62
CA PRO A 4 0.33 10.10 -20.90
C PRO A 4 -0.28 8.70 -20.89
N LYS A 5 0.48 7.71 -21.37
CA LYS A 5 0.03 6.31 -21.47
C LYS A 5 -0.10 5.58 -20.12
N GLY A 6 0.03 6.29 -18.99
CA GLY A 6 0.02 5.72 -17.64
C GLY A 6 0.26 6.77 -16.54
N ASP A 7 0.23 6.30 -15.29
CA ASP A 7 0.45 7.11 -14.09
C ASP A 7 1.93 7.44 -13.88
N TRP A 8 2.21 8.56 -13.20
CA TRP A 8 3.57 9.01 -12.91
C TRP A 8 3.71 9.47 -11.46
N HIS A 9 4.88 9.24 -10.87
CA HIS A 9 5.27 9.78 -9.57
C HIS A 9 6.42 10.78 -9.77
N LEU A 10 6.27 11.95 -9.17
CA LEU A 10 7.25 13.04 -9.23
C LEU A 10 8.01 13.10 -7.91
N GLU A 11 9.34 13.09 -7.99
CA GLU A 11 10.23 13.29 -6.85
C GLU A 11 11.19 14.45 -7.16
N ALA A 12 11.37 15.37 -6.23
CA ALA A 12 12.27 16.50 -6.44
C ALA A 12 13.75 16.04 -6.42
N ASP A 13 14.54 16.49 -7.41
CA ASP A 13 15.96 16.15 -7.56
C ASP A 13 16.86 17.41 -7.54
N GLY A 14 16.45 18.38 -6.72
CA GLY A 14 17.07 19.70 -6.59
C GLY A 14 16.25 20.84 -7.25
N PRO A 15 16.74 22.09 -7.17
CA PRO A 15 16.01 23.25 -7.69
C PRO A 15 15.68 23.09 -9.18
N GLY A 16 14.39 23.07 -9.51
CA GLY A 16 13.92 22.97 -10.91
C GLY A 16 14.18 21.62 -11.59
N ARG A 17 14.57 20.58 -10.84
CA ARG A 17 14.83 19.23 -11.35
C ARG A 17 13.93 18.22 -10.65
N TRP A 18 13.46 17.25 -11.42
CA TRP A 18 12.51 16.24 -11.00
C TRP A 18 12.93 14.88 -11.56
N LYS A 19 12.70 13.84 -10.78
CA LYS A 19 12.65 12.45 -11.25
C LYS A 19 11.20 12.09 -11.53
N LEU A 20 10.92 11.67 -12.75
CA LEU A 20 9.62 11.18 -13.19
C LEU A 20 9.67 9.66 -13.23
N TYR A 21 8.98 9.01 -12.31
CA TYR A 21 8.86 7.57 -12.26
C TYR A 21 7.58 7.15 -12.98
N PRO A 22 7.63 6.29 -14.01
CA PRO A 22 6.43 5.67 -14.53
C PRO A 22 5.87 4.73 -13.45
N VAL A 23 4.56 4.78 -13.23
CA VAL A 23 3.87 4.00 -12.19
C VAL A 23 2.85 3.07 -12.82
N HIS A 24 2.79 1.85 -12.31
CA HIS A 24 1.70 0.93 -12.54
C HIS A 24 1.00 0.65 -11.21
N ILE A 25 -0.30 0.94 -11.18
CA ILE A 25 -1.17 0.69 -10.03
C ILE A 25 -2.15 -0.42 -10.44
N PRO A 26 -1.98 -1.66 -9.95
CA PRO A 26 -2.97 -2.71 -10.17
C PRO A 26 -4.34 -2.31 -9.62
N LYS A 27 -5.39 -3.05 -10.02
CA LYS A 27 -6.69 -2.92 -9.35
C LYS A 27 -6.51 -3.12 -7.84
N PRO A 28 -7.21 -2.34 -6.99
CA PRO A 28 -7.11 -2.50 -5.56
C PRO A 28 -7.40 -3.94 -5.16
N PHE A 29 -6.55 -4.48 -4.31
CA PHE A 29 -6.77 -5.78 -3.70
C PHE A 29 -7.73 -5.64 -2.52
N VAL A 30 -8.62 -6.61 -2.37
CA VAL A 30 -9.66 -6.60 -1.35
C VAL A 30 -9.45 -7.76 -0.40
N CYS A 31 -9.52 -7.49 0.89
CA CYS A 31 -9.61 -8.50 1.96
C CYS A 31 -10.93 -8.30 2.68
N SER A 32 -11.86 -9.25 2.48
CA SER A 32 -13.18 -9.23 3.11
C SER A 32 -13.29 -10.31 4.20
N PRO A 33 -13.85 -9.99 5.37
CA PRO A 33 -14.13 -10.96 6.43
C PRO A 33 -15.11 -12.07 6.02
N THR A 34 -15.96 -11.82 5.01
CA THR A 34 -16.96 -12.80 4.54
C THR A 34 -16.33 -14.01 3.85
N GLU A 35 -15.08 -13.88 3.40
CA GLU A 35 -14.32 -14.95 2.75
C GLU A 35 -13.55 -15.81 3.77
N LEU A 36 -13.59 -15.45 5.06
CA LEU A 36 -12.86 -16.16 6.11
C LEU A 36 -13.66 -17.33 6.66
N GLN A 37 -13.02 -18.50 6.74
CA GLN A 37 -13.53 -19.63 7.52
C GLN A 37 -13.42 -19.33 9.03
N PRO A 38 -14.34 -19.85 9.86
CA PRO A 38 -14.26 -19.70 11.31
C PRO A 38 -12.91 -20.18 11.87
N GLY A 39 -12.21 -19.33 12.63
CA GLY A 39 -10.94 -19.65 13.30
C GLY A 39 -9.66 -19.29 12.54
N GLN A 40 -9.73 -18.82 11.28
CA GLN A 40 -8.57 -18.25 10.60
C GLN A 40 -8.32 -16.78 11.00
N PRO A 41 -7.06 -16.37 11.21
CA PRO A 41 -6.69 -14.95 11.17
C PRO A 41 -7.17 -14.34 9.86
N GLY A 42 -7.67 -13.11 9.91
CA GLY A 42 -8.13 -12.42 8.72
C GLY A 42 -7.00 -12.19 7.73
N GLY A 43 -7.20 -12.55 6.46
CA GLY A 43 -6.18 -12.36 5.43
C GLY A 43 -6.63 -12.77 4.04
N SER A 44 -5.83 -12.39 3.05
CA SER A 44 -6.04 -12.71 1.64
C SER A 44 -4.71 -12.89 0.93
N ASP A 45 -4.70 -13.74 -0.08
CA ASP A 45 -3.58 -13.98 -0.97
C ASP A 45 -3.90 -13.45 -2.36
N TRP A 46 -3.04 -12.59 -2.90
CA TRP A 46 -3.26 -11.97 -4.20
C TRP A 46 -2.10 -12.20 -5.15
N ALA A 47 -2.41 -12.50 -6.40
CA ALA A 47 -1.41 -12.49 -7.47
C ALA A 47 -1.09 -11.05 -7.87
N ILE A 48 0.20 -10.69 -7.88
CA ILE A 48 0.71 -9.42 -8.38
C ILE A 48 1.74 -9.66 -9.48
N PHE A 49 1.73 -8.81 -10.50
CA PHE A 49 2.72 -8.81 -11.58
C PHE A 49 3.45 -7.47 -11.64
N ASN A 50 4.75 -7.48 -11.37
CA ASN A 50 5.62 -6.32 -11.49
C ASN A 50 6.36 -6.33 -12.82
N LYS A 51 6.00 -5.38 -13.70
CA LYS A 51 6.62 -5.20 -15.02
C LYS A 51 7.94 -4.42 -14.96
N TYR A 52 8.33 -3.93 -13.79
CA TYR A 52 9.54 -3.16 -13.54
C TYR A 52 10.55 -3.97 -12.73
N GLU A 53 11.73 -3.39 -12.49
CA GLU A 53 12.76 -4.01 -11.65
C GLU A 53 12.24 -4.31 -10.24
N ALA A 54 12.97 -5.21 -9.56
CA ALA A 54 12.69 -5.55 -8.18
C ALA A 54 12.76 -4.29 -7.31
N GLN A 55 11.75 -4.08 -6.45
CA GLN A 55 11.62 -2.87 -5.67
C GLN A 55 10.93 -3.15 -4.33
N PRO A 56 11.15 -2.32 -3.30
CA PRO A 56 10.41 -2.45 -2.04
C PRO A 56 8.91 -2.27 -2.25
N LEU A 57 8.10 -2.99 -1.48
CA LEU A 57 6.64 -2.87 -1.50
C LEU A 57 6.19 -1.46 -1.08
N ARG A 58 5.43 -0.80 -1.96
CA ARG A 58 4.78 0.50 -1.69
C ARG A 58 3.28 0.34 -1.76
N PHE A 59 2.56 0.88 -0.78
CA PHE A 59 1.12 0.69 -0.73
C PHE A 59 0.36 1.83 -0.04
N THR A 60 -0.93 1.88 -0.35
CA THR A 60 -1.95 2.56 0.44
C THR A 60 -3.02 1.54 0.83
N MET A 61 -3.12 1.26 2.12
CA MET A 61 -4.17 0.44 2.70
C MET A 61 -5.27 1.36 3.24
N ARG A 62 -6.53 1.04 2.96
CA ARG A 62 -7.70 1.73 3.53
C ARG A 62 -8.60 0.73 4.23
N VAL A 63 -9.04 1.07 5.44
CA VAL A 63 -10.12 0.34 6.12
C VAL A 63 -11.45 0.95 5.68
N ARG A 64 -12.30 0.13 5.08
CA ARG A 64 -13.64 0.51 4.64
C ARG A 64 -14.65 0.13 5.72
N PRO A 65 -15.46 1.08 6.21
CA PRO A 65 -16.61 0.72 7.02
C PRO A 65 -17.59 -0.11 6.20
N VAL A 66 -18.32 -0.98 6.89
CA VAL A 66 -19.47 -1.70 6.34
C VAL A 66 -20.72 -1.05 6.94
N TYR A 67 -21.82 -1.04 6.18
CA TYR A 67 -23.08 -0.48 6.67
C TYR A 67 -23.45 -1.10 8.04
N GLY A 68 -23.74 -0.23 9.01
CA GLY A 68 -24.07 -0.64 10.38
C GLY A 68 -22.89 -0.65 11.35
N ASN A 69 -21.65 -0.42 10.91
CA ASN A 69 -20.50 -0.22 11.81
C ASN A 69 -19.45 0.73 11.22
N GLU A 70 -19.47 1.98 11.68
CA GLU A 70 -18.52 3.03 11.28
C GLU A 70 -17.29 3.10 12.20
N ASP A 71 -17.30 2.40 13.34
CA ASP A 71 -16.22 2.39 14.34
C ASP A 71 -15.32 1.15 14.21
N ALA A 72 -15.56 0.32 13.19
CA ALA A 72 -14.81 -0.90 12.94
C ALA A 72 -13.34 -0.60 12.64
N SER A 73 -12.44 -1.51 12.97
CA SER A 73 -11.00 -1.29 12.79
C SER A 73 -10.27 -2.59 12.41
N VAL A 74 -9.01 -2.44 12.02
CA VAL A 74 -8.08 -3.57 11.89
C VAL A 74 -6.81 -3.30 12.68
N LYS A 75 -6.29 -4.34 13.31
CA LYS A 75 -5.02 -4.30 14.05
C LYS A 75 -3.97 -5.15 13.38
N ARG A 76 -2.72 -4.75 13.56
CA ARG A 76 -1.54 -5.51 13.10
C ARG A 76 -1.57 -5.85 11.60
N PRO A 77 -1.81 -4.88 10.70
CA PRO A 77 -1.73 -5.14 9.26
C PRO A 77 -0.32 -5.66 8.92
N THR A 78 -0.31 -6.80 8.24
CA THR A 78 0.90 -7.57 7.94
C THR A 78 0.93 -7.92 6.47
N PHE A 79 2.00 -7.55 5.79
CA PHE A 79 2.27 -7.91 4.40
C PHE A 79 3.37 -8.97 4.34
N TYR A 80 3.22 -9.92 3.43
CA TYR A 80 4.21 -10.95 3.16
C TYR A 80 4.36 -11.17 1.66
N THR A 81 5.59 -11.08 1.18
CA THR A 81 5.97 -11.52 -0.15
C THR A 81 7.46 -11.83 -0.17
N ASP A 82 7.88 -12.66 -1.11
CA ASP A 82 9.28 -13.02 -1.31
C ASP A 82 10.02 -13.48 -0.03
N GLY A 83 9.35 -14.25 0.82
CA GLY A 83 9.93 -14.80 2.04
C GLY A 83 10.08 -13.80 3.20
N SER A 84 9.64 -12.56 3.04
CA SER A 84 9.80 -11.48 4.03
C SER A 84 8.46 -10.94 4.51
N TYR A 85 8.36 -10.71 5.83
CA TYR A 85 7.19 -10.13 6.49
C TYR A 85 7.43 -8.69 6.87
N MET A 86 6.40 -7.85 6.75
CA MET A 86 6.37 -6.50 7.28
C MET A 86 5.06 -6.29 8.05
N THR A 87 5.17 -6.07 9.36
CA THR A 87 4.01 -5.87 10.26
C THR A 87 4.05 -4.48 10.85
N PHE A 88 2.91 -3.78 10.87
CA PHE A 88 2.77 -2.55 11.65
C PHE A 88 1.96 -2.85 12.92
N ASP A 89 2.55 -2.67 14.10
CA ASP A 89 1.84 -2.89 15.37
C ASP A 89 0.98 -1.67 15.75
N THR A 90 -0.09 -1.48 14.96
CA THR A 90 -1.00 -0.33 15.06
C THR A 90 -2.43 -0.78 14.76
N GLU A 91 -3.39 0.05 15.16
CA GLU A 91 -4.81 -0.07 14.84
C GLU A 91 -5.20 0.96 13.79
N ILE A 92 -5.78 0.56 12.68
CA ILE A 92 -6.29 1.47 11.65
C ILE A 92 -7.82 1.44 11.72
N THR A 93 -8.43 2.57 12.02
CA THR A 93 -9.90 2.67 12.14
C THR A 93 -10.55 2.84 10.77
N ALA A 94 -11.86 2.60 10.69
CA ALA A 94 -12.60 2.80 9.46
C ALA A 94 -12.42 4.23 8.92
N ASN A 95 -12.29 4.32 7.60
CA ASN A 95 -11.96 5.54 6.87
C ASN A 95 -10.55 6.11 7.07
N GLU A 96 -9.70 5.49 7.89
CA GLU A 96 -8.28 5.79 7.90
C GLU A 96 -7.52 5.05 6.79
N TYR A 97 -6.33 5.57 6.49
CA TYR A 97 -5.37 5.01 5.57
C TYR A 97 -4.06 4.70 6.28
N LEU A 98 -3.41 3.59 5.93
CA LEU A 98 -2.00 3.35 6.21
C LEU A 98 -1.23 3.41 4.88
N VAL A 99 -0.27 4.32 4.78
CA VAL A 99 0.55 4.53 3.59
C VAL A 99 2.00 4.20 3.91
N CYS A 100 2.65 3.45 3.02
CA CYS A 100 4.07 3.12 3.10
C CYS A 100 4.72 3.32 1.71
N ASP A 101 5.83 4.05 1.67
CA ASP A 101 6.57 4.40 0.45
C ASP A 101 7.80 3.51 0.20
N GLY A 102 7.81 2.32 0.80
CA GLY A 102 8.83 1.28 0.54
C GLY A 102 9.99 1.28 1.53
N ASP A 103 9.86 1.99 2.64
CA ASP A 103 10.73 1.91 3.80
C ASP A 103 9.99 1.23 4.98
N ARG A 104 10.51 1.37 6.19
CA ARG A 104 9.86 0.88 7.42
C ARG A 104 8.78 1.84 7.95
N THR A 105 8.61 3.00 7.34
CA THR A 105 7.80 4.09 7.87
C THR A 105 6.39 4.03 7.29
N GLY A 106 5.42 3.87 8.18
CA GLY A 106 4.00 3.97 7.86
C GLY A 106 3.44 5.31 8.30
N HIS A 107 2.61 5.92 7.47
CA HIS A 107 1.89 7.13 7.78
C HIS A 107 0.39 6.82 7.83
N VAL A 108 -0.25 7.16 8.95
CA VAL A 108 -1.69 6.98 9.12
C VAL A 108 -2.40 8.29 8.89
N TYR A 109 -3.35 8.28 7.96
CA TYR A 109 -4.13 9.46 7.57
C TYR A 109 -5.61 9.27 7.84
N ASP A 110 -6.32 10.36 8.10
CA ASP A 110 -7.79 10.37 8.10
C ASP A 110 -8.38 10.37 6.68
N ILE A 111 -9.72 10.41 6.57
CA ILE A 111 -10.42 10.45 5.28
C ILE A 111 -10.07 11.68 4.42
N ASN A 112 -9.64 12.77 5.05
CA ASN A 112 -9.29 14.04 4.43
C ASN A 112 -7.80 14.17 4.13
N TRP A 113 -7.02 13.08 4.30
CA TRP A 113 -5.56 13.05 4.13
C TRP A 113 -4.78 13.91 5.13
N ASN A 114 -5.36 14.21 6.29
CA ASN A 114 -4.59 14.77 7.40
C ASN A 114 -3.76 13.66 8.04
N LEU A 115 -2.46 13.91 8.22
CA LEU A 115 -1.58 12.97 8.93
C LEU A 115 -2.00 12.91 10.40
N LEU A 116 -2.43 11.73 10.85
CA LEU A 116 -2.80 11.48 12.24
C LEU A 116 -1.59 11.06 13.05
N ARG A 117 -0.78 10.15 12.51
CA ARG A 117 0.44 9.63 13.17
C ARG A 117 1.37 8.91 12.21
N THR A 118 2.62 8.80 12.62
CA THR A 118 3.63 7.95 11.97
C THR A 118 3.84 6.69 12.82
N VAL A 119 3.98 5.54 12.17
CA VAL A 119 4.21 4.23 12.78
C VAL A 119 5.39 3.57 12.10
N GLU A 120 6.08 2.68 12.81
CA GLU A 120 7.20 1.93 12.24
C GLU A 120 6.83 0.44 12.13
N ALA A 121 7.22 -0.19 11.02
CA ALA A 121 7.08 -1.62 10.85
C ALA A 121 8.16 -2.41 11.59
N THR A 122 7.87 -3.68 11.88
CA THR A 122 8.80 -4.60 12.55
C THR A 122 10.04 -4.94 11.72
N ALA A 123 9.96 -4.82 10.40
CA ALA A 123 11.00 -5.18 9.44
C ALA A 123 10.92 -4.29 8.20
N ASP A 124 11.96 -4.32 7.37
CA ASP A 124 11.99 -3.62 6.09
C ASP A 124 10.87 -4.08 5.16
N ALA A 125 10.45 -3.19 4.25
CA ALA A 125 9.45 -3.52 3.26
C ALA A 125 9.92 -4.72 2.40
N PRO A 126 9.06 -5.73 2.18
CA PRO A 126 9.45 -6.90 1.42
C PRO A 126 9.65 -6.53 -0.06
N THR A 127 10.52 -7.30 -0.73
CA THR A 127 10.83 -7.07 -2.14
C THR A 127 9.72 -7.58 -3.05
N VAL A 128 9.23 -6.70 -3.91
CA VAL A 128 8.35 -7.04 -5.03
C VAL A 128 9.24 -7.34 -6.24
N ARG A 129 9.55 -8.63 -6.47
CA ARG A 129 10.36 -9.10 -7.60
C ARG A 129 9.76 -8.69 -8.95
N HIS A 130 10.59 -8.62 -9.99
CA HIS A 130 10.11 -8.54 -11.37
C HIS A 130 9.37 -9.84 -11.75
N GLY A 131 8.26 -9.71 -12.48
CA GLY A 131 7.40 -10.82 -12.88
C GLY A 131 6.23 -11.05 -11.93
N GLY A 132 5.65 -12.26 -12.00
CA GLY A 132 4.52 -12.67 -11.17
C GLY A 132 4.95 -13.24 -9.83
N GLN A 133 4.28 -12.84 -8.75
CA GLN A 133 4.39 -13.45 -7.42
C GLN A 133 3.09 -13.33 -6.61
N ASN A 134 3.07 -13.96 -5.44
CA ASN A 134 1.99 -13.80 -4.46
C ASN A 134 2.33 -12.67 -3.48
N LEU A 135 1.33 -11.85 -3.15
CA LEU A 135 1.33 -10.89 -2.06
C LEU A 135 0.25 -11.32 -1.07
N SER A 136 0.68 -11.74 0.12
CA SER A 136 -0.21 -12.13 1.20
C SER A 136 -0.41 -10.94 2.14
N PHE A 137 -1.66 -10.74 2.57
CA PHE A 137 -2.04 -9.76 3.58
C PHE A 137 -2.76 -10.44 4.73
N SER A 138 -2.52 -9.99 5.95
CA SER A 138 -3.32 -10.38 7.11
C SER A 138 -3.46 -9.26 8.12
N CYS A 139 -4.52 -9.32 8.91
CA CYS A 139 -4.79 -8.42 10.03
C CYS A 139 -5.75 -9.07 11.05
N ARG A 140 -5.94 -8.40 12.18
CA ARG A 140 -6.99 -8.73 13.16
C ARG A 140 -8.14 -7.75 12.99
N PHE A 141 -9.28 -8.24 12.53
CA PHE A 141 -10.50 -7.43 12.41
C PHE A 141 -11.15 -7.20 13.78
N GLU A 142 -11.62 -5.98 14.02
CA GLU A 142 -12.35 -5.56 15.21
C GLU A 142 -13.67 -4.88 14.80
N GLY A 143 -14.72 -5.12 15.60
CA GLY A 143 -16.08 -4.65 15.32
C GLY A 143 -16.98 -5.71 14.68
N ASP A 144 -18.29 -5.49 14.77
CA ASP A 144 -19.34 -6.33 14.18
C ASP A 144 -20.48 -5.45 13.62
N PRO A 145 -20.72 -5.42 12.30
CA PRO A 145 -19.98 -6.12 11.25
C PRO A 145 -18.50 -5.71 11.16
N LYS A 146 -17.66 -6.65 10.73
CA LYS A 146 -16.22 -6.42 10.49
C LYS A 146 -16.01 -5.55 9.24
N PRO A 147 -14.95 -4.71 9.20
CA PRO A 147 -14.68 -3.87 8.03
C PRO A 147 -14.09 -4.67 6.86
N GLU A 148 -14.06 -4.04 5.69
CA GLU A 148 -13.28 -4.53 4.54
C GLU A 148 -11.94 -3.77 4.45
N VAL A 149 -10.87 -4.43 4.00
CA VAL A 149 -9.59 -3.76 3.73
C VAL A 149 -9.33 -3.69 2.23
N ASN A 150 -9.01 -2.50 1.74
CA ASN A 150 -8.54 -2.29 0.38
C ASN A 150 -7.06 -1.94 0.38
N VAL A 151 -6.27 -2.58 -0.48
CA VAL A 151 -4.84 -2.29 -0.65
C VAL A 151 -4.56 -1.91 -2.09
N LYS A 152 -4.03 -0.70 -2.29
CA LYS A 152 -3.44 -0.27 -3.56
C LYS A 152 -1.92 -0.43 -3.48
N VAL A 153 -1.32 -1.09 -4.45
CA VAL A 153 0.13 -1.25 -4.56
C VAL A 153 0.65 -0.33 -5.67
N PHE A 154 1.81 0.29 -5.46
CA PHE A 154 2.44 1.19 -6.42
C PHE A 154 3.75 0.57 -6.90
N LEU A 155 3.81 0.24 -8.19
CA LEU A 155 4.99 -0.33 -8.83
C LEU A 155 5.63 0.77 -9.68
N ARG A 156 6.88 1.12 -9.39
CA ARG A 156 7.61 2.19 -10.08
C ARG A 156 8.63 1.59 -11.06
N GLY A 157 8.78 2.21 -12.21
CA GLY A 157 9.88 1.92 -13.14
C GLY A 157 11.09 2.81 -12.89
N THR A 158 12.07 2.71 -13.78
CA THR A 158 13.26 3.56 -13.77
C THR A 158 12.85 5.02 -14.00
N PRO A 159 13.34 5.97 -13.19
CA PRO A 159 13.00 7.38 -13.37
C PRO A 159 13.72 8.00 -14.57
N GLU A 160 13.04 8.94 -15.22
CA GLU A 160 13.67 9.89 -16.13
C GLU A 160 13.84 11.25 -15.45
N THR A 161 14.85 12.02 -15.87
CA THR A 161 15.10 13.36 -15.32
C THR A 161 14.35 14.41 -16.14
N ALA A 162 13.58 15.26 -15.46
CA ALA A 162 12.90 16.41 -16.04
C ALA A 162 13.35 17.70 -15.34
N GLY A 163 13.69 18.72 -16.11
CA GLY A 163 14.11 20.02 -15.61
C GLY A 163 14.56 20.92 -16.75
N ARG A 164 14.75 22.22 -16.48
CA ARG A 164 15.39 23.12 -17.46
C ARG A 164 16.83 22.65 -17.63
N GLY A 165 17.21 22.26 -18.85
CA GLY A 165 18.62 22.19 -19.22
C GLY A 165 19.24 23.57 -19.03
N GLU A 166 20.42 23.63 -18.44
CA GLU A 166 21.24 24.84 -18.49
C GLU A 166 21.59 25.08 -19.97
N GLU A 167 21.01 26.13 -20.57
CA GLU A 167 21.53 26.76 -21.80
C GLU A 167 22.72 27.66 -21.46
#